data_AF-W4VFQ9-F1
#
_entry.id   AF-W4VFQ9-F1
#
_cell.length_a   1.000
_cell.length_b   1.000
_cell.length_c   1.000
_cell.angle_alpha   90.00
_cell.angle_beta   90.00
_cell.angle_gamma   90.00
#
_symmetry.space_group_name_H-M   'P 1'
#
loop_
_entity.id
_entity.type
_entity.pdbx_description
1 polymer ?
#
loop_
_entity_poly.entity_id
_entity_poly.type
_entity_poly.pdbx_seq_one_letter_code
_entity_poly.pdbx_strand_id
1 'polypeptide(L)'
;MNLANVADKENKKPDFKQLKQTVEIGVRMQDNVIDSTPYFLEENRVQALGGERRIGLGVMGLHDLLIYCETEYGSKEGNELVDQIFEVMATTAYRTSIELAKEKGSFPFLVGETEEETQSLRQNFISTGYMKEMPNDIREDVLKYGIRNSHLLTVAPPTGSTGTMVGVSTGLEPYFSFTYYRSGRLGKFIEVKADIVQEYLDRNPDQAPRQFAKMVCYGNDLIT
;
A
#
# COMPACT_ATOMS: atom_id res chain seq x y z
N MET A 1 -0.83 -4.65 -1.75
CA MET A 1 -1.99 -4.24 -2.57
C MET A 1 -1.50 -3.85 -3.95
N ASN A 2 -2.19 -4.26 -5.02
CA ASN A 2 -1.83 -3.90 -6.39
C ASN A 2 -2.42 -2.55 -6.77
N LEU A 3 -1.59 -1.51 -6.88
CA LEU A 3 -2.01 -0.17 -7.28
C LEU A 3 -2.32 -0.08 -8.79
N ALA A 4 -1.76 -0.95 -9.62
CA ALA A 4 -2.07 -1.00 -11.05
C ALA A 4 -3.56 -1.27 -11.32
N ASN A 5 -4.22 -2.05 -10.47
CA ASN A 5 -5.64 -2.36 -10.58
C ASN A 5 -6.55 -1.25 -10.08
N VAL A 6 -6.01 -0.34 -9.26
CA VAL A 6 -6.73 0.84 -8.73
C VAL A 6 -6.78 1.95 -9.76
N ALA A 7 -5.96 1.89 -10.81
CA ALA A 7 -6.01 2.84 -11.91
C ALA A 7 -7.25 2.61 -12.78
N ASP A 8 -8.10 3.62 -12.91
CA ASP A 8 -9.11 3.64 -13.96
C ASP A 8 -8.43 3.98 -15.29
N LYS A 9 -8.25 2.95 -16.14
CA LYS A 9 -7.58 3.06 -17.43
C LYS A 9 -8.36 3.89 -18.47
N GLU A 10 -9.65 4.17 -18.25
CA GLU A 10 -10.47 4.97 -19.16
C GLU A 10 -10.43 6.45 -18.76
N ASN A 11 -10.54 6.74 -17.46
CA ASN A 11 -10.55 8.11 -16.93
C ASN A 11 -9.16 8.65 -16.55
N LYS A 12 -8.12 7.80 -16.62
CA LYS A 12 -6.72 8.11 -16.28
C LYS A 12 -6.58 8.67 -14.85
N LYS A 13 -7.37 8.12 -13.93
CA LYS A 13 -7.45 8.57 -12.53
C LYS A 13 -7.48 7.38 -11.57
N PRO A 14 -7.00 7.54 -10.33
CA PRO A 14 -7.14 6.48 -9.32
C PRO A 14 -8.61 6.33 -8.88
N ASP A 15 -9.09 5.09 -8.84
CA ASP A 15 -10.36 4.73 -8.21
C ASP A 15 -10.19 4.64 -6.69
N PHE A 16 -10.40 5.78 -6.02
CA PHE A 16 -10.35 5.86 -4.56
C PHE A 16 -11.40 4.99 -3.86
N LYS A 17 -12.52 4.64 -4.51
CA LYS A 17 -13.53 3.79 -3.89
C LYS A 17 -13.03 2.36 -3.82
N GLN A 18 -12.48 1.85 -4.91
CA GLN A 18 -11.87 0.52 -4.95
C GLN A 18 -10.66 0.43 -4.02
N LEU A 19 -9.84 1.49 -3.96
CA LEU A 19 -8.72 1.60 -3.02
C LEU A 19 -9.18 1.41 -1.58
N LYS A 20 -10.21 2.16 -1.16
CA LYS A 20 -10.76 2.09 0.21
C LYS A 20 -11.25 0.68 0.55
N GLN A 21 -12.07 0.10 -0.32
CA GLN A 21 -12.59 -1.26 -0.13
C GLN A 21 -11.47 -2.29 -0.01
N THR A 22 -10.43 -2.18 -0.85
CA THR A 22 -9.30 -3.11 -0.82
C THR A 22 -8.48 -2.98 0.46
N VAL A 23 -8.28 -1.74 0.95
CA VAL A 23 -7.60 -1.49 2.23
C VAL A 23 -8.41 -2.03 3.40
N GLU A 24 -9.72 -1.79 3.44
CA GLU A 24 -10.62 -2.29 4.49
C GLU A 24 -10.56 -3.82 4.60
N ILE A 25 -10.71 -4.50 3.46
CA ILE A 25 -10.63 -5.97 3.39
C ILE A 25 -9.23 -6.45 3.78
N GLY A 26 -8.17 -5.77 3.30
CA GLY A 26 -6.79 -6.12 3.59
C GLY A 26 -6.46 -6.05 5.08
N VAL A 27 -6.87 -4.99 5.77
CA VAL A 27 -6.67 -4.82 7.22
C VAL A 27 -7.41 -5.90 7.99
N ARG A 28 -8.68 -6.16 7.67
CA ARG A 28 -9.46 -7.22 8.33
C ARG A 28 -8.88 -8.61 8.10
N MET A 29 -8.40 -8.88 6.89
CA MET A 29 -7.74 -10.13 6.55
C MET A 29 -6.44 -10.30 7.36
N GLN A 30 -5.59 -9.27 7.43
CA GLN A 30 -4.34 -9.31 8.20
C GLN A 30 -4.60 -9.49 9.70
N ASP A 31 -5.62 -8.83 10.26
CA ASP A 31 -6.02 -9.05 11.67
C ASP A 31 -6.45 -10.50 11.93
N ASN A 32 -7.21 -11.10 11.02
CA ASN A 32 -7.61 -12.52 11.15
C ASN A 32 -6.42 -13.48 11.00
N VAL A 33 -5.40 -13.13 10.20
CA VAL A 33 -4.18 -13.94 10.05
C VAL A 33 -3.40 -14.00 11.36
N ILE A 34 -3.37 -12.92 12.16
CA ILE A 34 -2.75 -12.93 13.50
C ILE A 34 -3.40 -14.02 14.36
N ASP A 35 -4.72 -14.13 14.34
CA ASP A 35 -5.45 -15.11 15.16
C ASP A 35 -5.29 -16.56 14.62
N SER A 36 -5.12 -16.73 13.31
CA SER A 36 -4.98 -18.06 12.68
C SER A 36 -3.53 -18.57 12.61
N THR A 37 -2.53 -17.74 12.89
CA THR A 37 -1.13 -18.13 12.72
C THR A 37 -0.70 -19.10 13.84
N PRO A 38 -0.14 -20.28 13.51
CA PRO A 38 0.45 -21.15 14.52
C PRO A 38 1.78 -20.55 15.00
N TYR A 39 1.82 -20.11 16.25
CA TYR A 39 3.04 -19.61 16.88
C TYR A 39 3.81 -20.77 17.53
N PHE A 40 5.04 -21.00 17.05
CA PHE A 40 5.93 -22.05 17.59
C PHE A 40 6.66 -21.63 18.87
N LEU A 41 6.83 -20.32 19.07
CA LEU A 41 7.45 -19.72 20.26
C LEU A 41 6.36 -18.99 21.06
N GLU A 42 6.29 -19.27 22.35
CA GLU A 42 5.24 -18.73 23.22
C GLU A 42 5.41 -17.21 23.42
N GLU A 43 6.64 -16.72 23.47
CA GLU A 43 6.95 -15.29 23.58
C GLU A 43 6.39 -14.51 22.38
N ASN A 44 6.51 -15.08 21.17
CA ASN A 44 5.94 -14.49 19.95
C ASN A 44 4.41 -14.50 20.00
N ARG A 45 3.80 -15.56 20.54
CA ARG A 45 2.36 -15.66 20.70
C ARG A 45 1.83 -14.58 21.65
N VAL A 46 2.50 -14.39 22.78
CA VAL A 46 2.14 -13.36 23.78
C VAL A 46 2.29 -11.96 23.20
N GLN A 47 3.40 -11.66 22.50
CA GLN A 47 3.58 -10.35 21.88
C GLN A 47 2.58 -10.09 20.73
N ALA A 48 2.31 -11.09 19.89
CA ALA A 48 1.47 -10.92 18.72
C ALA A 48 -0.03 -10.86 19.09
N LEU A 49 -0.52 -11.78 19.92
CA LEU A 49 -1.95 -11.84 20.30
C LEU A 49 -2.27 -10.97 21.52
N GLY A 50 -1.39 -10.99 22.52
CA GLY A 50 -1.57 -10.29 23.80
C GLY A 50 -0.92 -8.91 23.86
N GLY A 51 -0.18 -8.51 22.83
CA GLY A 51 0.55 -7.24 22.80
C GLY A 51 0.10 -6.30 21.68
N GLU A 52 0.87 -6.25 20.60
CA GLU A 52 0.86 -5.12 19.67
C GLU A 52 0.03 -5.38 18.40
N ARG A 53 -0.30 -6.64 18.09
CA ARG A 53 -1.04 -7.06 16.88
C ARG A 53 -0.60 -6.30 15.61
N ARG A 54 0.72 -6.28 15.36
CA ARG A 54 1.31 -5.52 14.24
C ARG A 54 0.87 -6.11 12.91
N ILE A 55 0.32 -5.27 12.04
CA ILE A 55 0.09 -5.60 10.64
C ILE A 55 0.89 -4.64 9.75
N GLY A 56 1.05 -5.03 8.49
CA GLY A 56 1.84 -4.30 7.52
C GLY A 56 1.18 -4.36 6.16
N LEU A 57 0.23 -3.47 5.91
CA LEU A 57 -0.34 -3.31 4.59
C LEU A 57 0.61 -2.46 3.74
N GLY A 58 1.15 -3.06 2.69
CA GLY A 58 2.02 -2.40 1.72
C GLY A 58 1.40 -2.29 0.32
N VAL A 59 2.09 -1.59 -0.57
CA VAL A 59 1.72 -1.40 -1.97
C VAL A 59 2.71 -2.05 -2.93
N MET A 60 2.25 -2.34 -4.14
CA MET A 60 3.06 -2.71 -5.30
C MET A 60 2.43 -2.10 -6.55
N GLY A 61 3.20 -1.93 -7.63
CA GLY A 61 2.70 -1.34 -8.88
C GLY A 61 2.48 0.16 -8.80
N LEU A 62 3.26 0.89 -7.98
CA LEU A 62 3.12 2.35 -7.90
C LEU A 62 3.48 3.01 -9.24
N HIS A 63 4.52 2.51 -9.91
CA HIS A 63 4.94 3.05 -11.19
C HIS A 63 3.92 2.74 -12.29
N ASP A 64 3.30 1.55 -12.27
CA ASP A 64 2.18 1.19 -13.15
C ASP A 64 1.02 2.19 -13.03
N LEU A 65 0.63 2.52 -11.79
CA LEU A 65 -0.43 3.49 -11.55
C LEU A 65 -0.10 4.87 -12.13
N LEU A 66 1.15 5.34 -11.95
CA LEU A 66 1.59 6.61 -12.53
C LEU A 66 1.57 6.59 -14.06
N ILE A 67 1.98 5.47 -14.68
CA ILE A 67 1.88 5.29 -16.14
C ILE A 67 0.42 5.39 -16.61
N TYR A 68 -0.51 4.69 -15.95
CA TYR A 68 -1.93 4.72 -16.34
C TYR A 68 -2.57 6.10 -16.12
N CYS A 69 -2.08 6.87 -15.15
CA CYS A 69 -2.47 8.26 -14.92
C CYS A 69 -1.68 9.26 -15.78
N GLU A 70 -0.88 8.79 -16.75
CA GLU A 70 -0.03 9.62 -17.63
C GLU A 70 0.82 10.65 -16.87
N THR A 71 1.29 10.26 -15.69
CA THR A 71 2.03 11.14 -14.78
C THR A 71 3.47 10.65 -14.67
N GLU A 72 4.43 11.56 -14.78
CA GLU A 72 5.85 11.22 -14.71
C GLU A 72 6.30 10.95 -13.27
N TYR A 73 7.12 9.90 -13.09
CA TYR A 73 7.65 9.53 -11.79
C TYR A 73 8.63 10.61 -11.28
N GLY A 74 8.28 11.28 -10.18
CA GLY A 74 9.06 12.38 -9.60
C GLY A 74 8.65 13.78 -10.07
N SER A 75 7.67 13.90 -10.95
CA SER A 75 6.99 15.17 -11.23
C SER A 75 6.24 15.69 -10.01
N LYS A 76 5.92 16.99 -9.99
CA LYS A 76 5.15 17.59 -8.88
C LYS A 76 3.76 16.97 -8.80
N GLU A 77 3.12 16.79 -9.96
CA GLU A 77 1.82 16.16 -10.11
C GLU A 77 1.84 14.70 -9.63
N GLY A 78 2.92 13.97 -9.96
CA GLY A 78 3.11 12.58 -9.51
C GLY A 78 3.24 12.48 -8.00
N ASN A 79 4.01 13.37 -7.38
CA ASN A 79 4.16 13.40 -5.92
C ASN A 79 2.84 13.76 -5.22
N GLU A 80 2.08 14.74 -5.74
CA GLU A 80 0.76 15.08 -5.20
C GLU A 80 -0.23 13.91 -5.30
N LEU A 81 -0.21 13.17 -6.41
CA LEU A 81 -1.04 11.98 -6.59
C LEU A 81 -0.66 10.87 -5.60
N VAL A 82 0.64 10.62 -5.45
CA VAL A 82 1.18 9.65 -4.48
C VAL A 82 0.73 10.01 -3.07
N ASP A 83 0.89 11.26 -2.66
CA ASP A 83 0.47 11.75 -1.34
C ASP A 83 -1.01 11.49 -1.10
N GLN A 84 -1.88 11.81 -2.06
CA GLN A 84 -3.32 11.55 -1.95
C GLN A 84 -3.65 10.06 -1.78
N ILE A 85 -2.97 9.18 -2.53
CA ILE A 85 -3.19 7.73 -2.43
C ILE A 85 -2.78 7.23 -1.05
N PHE A 86 -1.60 7.61 -0.57
CA PHE A 86 -1.11 7.19 0.74
C PHE A 86 -1.93 7.79 1.88
N GLU A 87 -2.44 9.01 1.76
CA GLU A 87 -3.37 9.62 2.71
C GLU A 87 -4.68 8.83 2.78
N VAL A 88 -5.28 8.50 1.63
CA VAL A 88 -6.50 7.70 1.58
C VAL A 88 -6.27 6.31 2.16
N MET A 89 -5.14 5.68 1.86
CA MET A 89 -4.77 4.38 2.44
C MET A 89 -4.63 4.47 3.96
N ALA A 90 -3.90 5.46 4.47
CA ALA A 90 -3.66 5.64 5.90
C ALA A 90 -4.97 5.89 6.63
N THR A 91 -5.71 6.91 6.23
CA THR A 91 -6.98 7.26 6.88
C THR A 91 -7.97 6.09 6.86
N THR A 92 -8.03 5.33 5.77
CA THR A 92 -8.92 4.16 5.67
C THR A 92 -8.44 2.99 6.55
N ALA A 93 -7.14 2.72 6.61
CA ALA A 93 -6.59 1.68 7.46
C ALA A 93 -6.85 1.98 8.95
N TYR A 94 -6.65 3.22 9.38
CA TYR A 94 -6.95 3.66 10.75
C TYR A 94 -8.44 3.54 11.07
N ARG A 95 -9.33 4.05 10.20
CA ARG A 95 -10.78 3.89 10.38
C ARG A 95 -11.19 2.43 10.50
N THR A 96 -10.67 1.57 9.62
CA THR A 96 -10.96 0.12 9.65
C THR A 96 -10.49 -0.53 10.95
N SER A 97 -9.32 -0.15 11.46
CA SER A 97 -8.81 -0.69 12.72
C SER A 97 -9.61 -0.22 13.93
N ILE A 98 -10.20 0.97 13.88
CA ILE A 98 -11.13 1.45 14.92
C ILE A 98 -12.45 0.68 14.84
N GLU A 99 -12.99 0.43 13.65
CA GLU A 99 -14.19 -0.44 13.50
C GLU A 99 -13.92 -1.86 14.04
N LEU A 100 -12.75 -2.42 13.77
CA LEU A 100 -12.33 -3.69 14.38
C LEU A 100 -12.21 -3.61 15.90
N ALA A 101 -11.77 -2.47 16.44
CA ALA A 101 -11.73 -2.26 17.89
C ALA A 101 -13.14 -2.20 18.50
N LYS A 102 -14.12 -1.63 17.79
CA LYS A 102 -15.53 -1.66 18.20
C LYS A 102 -16.10 -3.08 18.23
N GLU A 103 -15.73 -3.90 17.25
CA GLU A 103 -16.23 -5.28 17.11
C GLU A 103 -15.55 -6.27 18.07
N LYS A 104 -14.23 -6.22 18.19
CA LYS A 104 -13.41 -7.24 18.88
C LYS A 104 -12.65 -6.71 20.10
N GLY A 105 -12.72 -5.42 20.39
CA GLY A 105 -11.95 -4.73 21.44
C GLY A 105 -10.60 -4.17 20.96
N SER A 106 -10.11 -3.15 21.66
CA SER A 106 -8.81 -2.51 21.41
C SER A 106 -7.63 -3.44 21.73
N PHE A 107 -6.43 -3.14 21.21
CA PHE A 107 -5.24 -3.91 21.57
C PHE A 107 -4.85 -3.72 23.06
N PRO A 108 -4.31 -4.75 23.73
CA PRO A 108 -4.09 -4.74 25.18
C PRO A 108 -3.20 -3.59 25.70
N PHE A 109 -2.15 -3.21 24.98
CA PHE A 109 -1.28 -2.08 25.37
C PHE A 109 -1.96 -0.70 25.34
N LEU A 110 -3.16 -0.57 24.75
CA LEU A 110 -3.95 0.68 24.76
C LEU A 110 -5.04 0.68 25.86
N VAL A 111 -5.10 -0.38 26.67
CA VAL A 111 -6.09 -0.57 27.74
C VAL A 111 -5.31 -0.73 29.05
N GLY A 112 -5.39 0.27 29.92
CA GLY A 112 -4.81 0.23 31.26
C GLY A 112 -5.69 -0.56 32.23
N GLU A 113 -5.19 -0.75 33.46
CA GLU A 113 -5.97 -1.43 34.51
C GLU A 113 -7.15 -0.56 34.98
N THR A 114 -7.04 0.76 34.80
CA THR A 114 -8.08 1.75 35.09
C THR A 114 -8.55 2.48 33.84
N GLU A 115 -9.77 3.04 33.89
CA GLU A 115 -10.30 3.89 32.81
C GLU A 115 -9.47 5.16 32.60
N GLU A 116 -8.92 5.72 33.68
CA GLU A 116 -8.06 6.91 33.65
C GLU A 116 -6.71 6.64 32.96
N GLU A 117 -6.09 5.49 33.24
CA GLU A 117 -4.87 5.06 32.53
C GLU A 117 -5.16 4.78 31.06
N THR A 118 -6.29 4.15 30.76
CA THR A 118 -6.72 3.90 29.37
C THR A 118 -6.88 5.20 28.60
N GLN A 119 -7.49 6.22 29.19
CA GLN A 119 -7.62 7.54 28.57
C GLN A 119 -6.25 8.23 28.40
N SER A 120 -5.37 8.15 29.39
CA SER A 120 -4.01 8.70 29.32
C SER A 120 -3.19 8.05 28.21
N LEU A 121 -3.25 6.72 28.07
CA LEU A 121 -2.56 5.98 27.01
C LEU A 121 -3.08 6.36 25.62
N ARG A 122 -4.39 6.50 25.45
CA ARG A 122 -5.01 6.95 24.19
C ARG A 122 -4.64 8.38 23.85
N GLN A 123 -4.60 9.26 24.84
CA GLN A 123 -4.18 10.65 24.67
C GLN A 123 -2.72 10.74 24.25
N ASN A 124 -1.85 9.95 24.87
CA ASN A 124 -0.44 9.85 24.50
C ASN A 124 -0.27 9.33 23.07
N PHE A 125 -1.05 8.32 22.66
CA PHE A 125 -1.03 7.79 21.31
C PHE A 125 -1.41 8.85 20.26
N ILE A 126 -2.44 9.65 20.51
CA ILE A 126 -2.86 10.73 19.59
C ILE A 126 -1.87 11.89 19.59
N SER A 127 -1.15 12.10 20.70
CA SER A 127 -0.11 13.12 20.78
C SER A 127 1.17 12.79 19.99
N THR A 128 1.27 11.57 19.45
CA THR A 128 2.40 11.17 18.59
C THR A 128 2.40 11.97 17.28
N GLY A 129 3.59 12.26 16.75
CA GLY A 129 3.76 13.19 15.61
C GLY A 129 2.90 12.85 14.39
N TYR A 130 2.85 11.57 14.01
CA TYR A 130 2.07 11.11 12.85
C TYR A 130 0.56 11.16 13.10
N MET A 131 0.09 10.87 14.32
CA MET A 131 -1.33 10.93 14.67
C MET A 131 -1.86 12.37 14.81
N LYS A 132 -1.00 13.37 15.05
CA LYS A 132 -1.39 14.78 15.09
C LYS A 132 -1.84 15.31 13.74
N GLU A 133 -1.24 14.81 12.66
CA GLU A 133 -1.59 15.20 11.28
C GLU A 133 -2.86 14.49 10.80
N MET A 134 -3.31 13.45 11.49
CA MET A 134 -4.52 12.73 11.13
C MET A 134 -5.79 13.58 11.29
N PRO A 135 -6.81 13.34 10.45
CA PRO A 135 -8.14 13.91 10.59
C PRO A 135 -8.72 13.81 12.01
N ASN A 136 -9.49 14.84 12.41
CA ASN A 136 -10.07 14.92 13.76
C ASN A 136 -11.00 13.74 14.08
N ASP A 137 -11.74 13.23 13.08
CA ASP A 137 -12.65 12.08 13.23
C ASP A 137 -11.90 10.84 13.73
N ILE A 138 -10.74 10.54 13.14
CA ILE A 138 -9.92 9.40 13.53
C ILE A 138 -9.40 9.58 14.96
N ARG A 139 -8.98 10.79 15.34
CA ARG A 139 -8.48 11.06 16.69
C ARG A 139 -9.57 10.89 17.75
N GLU A 140 -10.76 11.44 17.51
CA GLU A 140 -11.90 11.30 18.43
C GLU A 140 -12.33 9.84 18.57
N ASP A 141 -12.39 9.10 17.46
CA ASP A 141 -12.76 7.70 17.48
C ASP A 141 -11.71 6.82 18.19
N VAL A 142 -10.42 7.12 18.05
CA VAL A 142 -9.36 6.44 18.81
C VAL A 142 -9.46 6.73 20.31
N LEU A 143 -9.81 7.95 20.74
CA LEU A 143 -10.06 8.25 22.16
C LEU A 143 -11.22 7.43 22.71
N LYS A 144 -12.29 7.28 21.93
CA LYS A 144 -13.52 6.62 22.37
C LYS A 144 -13.44 5.10 22.34
N TYR A 145 -13.03 4.53 21.22
CA TYR A 145 -13.08 3.08 20.98
C TYR A 145 -11.71 2.41 21.02
N GLY A 146 -10.63 3.17 20.91
CA GLY A 146 -9.27 2.64 20.77
C GLY A 146 -9.01 2.16 19.34
N ILE A 147 -8.00 1.31 19.19
CA ILE A 147 -7.55 0.78 17.89
C ILE A 147 -7.15 -0.69 18.05
N ARG A 148 -7.37 -1.51 17.02
CA ARG A 148 -7.13 -2.95 17.11
C ARG A 148 -5.67 -3.34 16.85
N ASN A 149 -4.97 -2.59 16.01
CA ASN A 149 -3.59 -2.87 15.62
C ASN A 149 -2.70 -1.68 15.95
N SER A 150 -1.54 -1.93 16.56
CA SER A 150 -0.57 -0.87 16.87
C SER A 150 0.05 -0.26 15.61
N HIS A 151 0.40 -1.13 14.65
CA HIS A 151 0.99 -0.74 13.36
C HIS A 151 0.09 -1.27 12.25
N LEU A 152 -0.20 -0.43 11.27
CA LEU A 152 -1.18 -0.72 10.19
C LEU A 152 -0.52 -0.76 8.82
N LEU A 153 0.25 0.28 8.51
CA LEU A 153 0.89 0.45 7.22
C LEU A 153 2.38 0.18 7.34
N THR A 154 2.87 -0.69 6.47
CA THR A 154 4.30 -0.88 6.28
C THR A 154 4.49 -1.24 4.82
N VAL A 155 5.12 -0.34 4.08
CA VAL A 155 5.59 -0.68 2.74
C VAL A 155 6.80 -1.58 2.95
N ALA A 156 6.61 -2.88 2.73
CA ALA A 156 7.68 -3.86 2.85
C ALA A 156 8.48 -3.90 1.53
N PRO A 157 9.72 -3.37 1.48
CA PRO A 157 10.64 -3.74 0.41
C PRO A 157 11.17 -5.16 0.71
N PRO A 158 11.22 -6.13 -0.23
CA PRO A 158 10.86 -6.13 -1.64
C PRO A 158 9.64 -7.02 -1.94
N THR A 159 8.62 -6.50 -2.63
CA THR A 159 7.58 -7.35 -3.26
C THR A 159 8.10 -7.96 -4.57
N GLY A 160 9.34 -8.45 -4.58
CA GLY A 160 10.01 -8.94 -5.79
C GLY A 160 9.30 -10.15 -6.38
N SER A 161 9.04 -11.16 -5.54
CA SER A 161 8.35 -12.39 -5.99
C SER A 161 6.87 -12.14 -6.29
N THR A 162 6.16 -11.40 -5.45
CA THR A 162 4.72 -11.12 -5.61
C THR A 162 4.45 -10.13 -6.75
N GLY A 163 5.28 -9.09 -6.90
CA GLY A 163 5.23 -8.16 -8.03
C GLY A 163 5.52 -8.86 -9.35
N THR A 164 6.58 -9.68 -9.41
CA THR A 164 6.88 -10.49 -10.62
C THR A 164 5.77 -11.48 -10.95
N MET A 165 5.10 -12.07 -9.94
CA MET A 165 3.99 -12.99 -10.15
C MET A 165 2.76 -12.30 -10.75
N VAL A 166 2.52 -11.04 -10.37
CA VAL A 166 1.36 -10.25 -10.85
C VAL A 166 1.70 -9.43 -12.10
N GLY A 167 2.98 -9.35 -12.49
CA GLY A 167 3.41 -8.64 -13.71
C GLY A 167 3.53 -7.12 -13.53
N VAL A 168 3.51 -6.61 -12.29
CA VAL A 168 3.54 -5.17 -11.98
C VAL A 168 4.88 -4.73 -11.38
N SER A 169 5.13 -3.43 -11.31
CA SER A 169 6.34 -2.89 -10.67
C SER A 169 6.48 -3.42 -9.25
N THR A 170 7.70 -3.78 -8.89
CA THR A 170 8.00 -4.30 -7.57
C THR A 170 7.94 -3.14 -6.60
N GLY A 171 6.89 -3.07 -5.78
CA GLY A 171 6.79 -2.14 -4.66
C GLY A 171 6.49 -0.70 -5.06
N LEU A 172 7.31 0.21 -4.52
CA LEU A 172 7.28 1.64 -4.81
C LEU A 172 8.32 2.00 -5.88
N GLU A 173 9.18 1.06 -6.25
CA GLU A 173 10.31 1.32 -7.11
C GLU A 173 9.87 1.54 -8.57
N PRO A 174 10.51 2.49 -9.29
CA PRO A 174 10.28 2.66 -10.70
C PRO A 174 10.80 1.48 -11.52
N TYR A 175 10.28 1.29 -12.73
CA TYR A 175 10.82 0.28 -13.64
C TYR A 175 12.29 0.61 -13.97
N PHE A 176 13.20 -0.27 -13.56
CA PHE A 176 14.62 -0.16 -13.91
C PHE A 176 14.85 -0.39 -15.42
N SER A 177 14.14 -1.36 -15.98
CA SER A 177 14.09 -1.60 -17.43
C SER A 177 12.79 -2.30 -17.81
N PHE A 178 12.15 -1.84 -18.88
CA PHE A 178 10.95 -2.44 -19.44
C PHE A 178 11.20 -3.78 -20.15
N THR A 179 12.45 -4.00 -20.56
CA THR A 179 12.94 -5.26 -21.13
C THR A 179 14.05 -5.78 -20.24
N TYR A 180 13.87 -6.96 -19.66
CA TYR A 180 14.90 -7.60 -18.85
C TYR A 180 15.06 -9.07 -19.21
N TYR A 181 16.29 -9.57 -19.06
CA TYR A 181 16.61 -10.96 -19.33
C TYR A 181 16.56 -11.77 -18.04
N ARG A 182 15.71 -12.80 -18.02
CA ARG A 182 15.66 -13.73 -16.88
C ARG A 182 16.48 -14.98 -17.19
N SER A 183 17.42 -15.30 -16.30
CA SER A 183 18.19 -16.54 -16.38
C SER A 183 17.36 -17.69 -15.81
N GLY A 184 17.04 -18.68 -16.66
CA GLY A 184 16.38 -19.92 -16.28
C GLY A 184 17.34 -21.10 -16.21
N ARG A 185 16.86 -22.23 -15.70
CA ARG A 185 17.64 -23.48 -15.57
C ARG A 185 18.14 -24.05 -16.91
N LEU A 186 17.58 -23.58 -18.03
CA LEU A 186 17.91 -24.00 -19.41
C LEU A 186 18.89 -23.05 -20.13
N GLY A 187 19.49 -22.06 -19.44
CA GLY A 187 20.53 -21.20 -20.01
C GLY A 187 20.06 -20.24 -21.12
N LYS A 188 18.76 -20.19 -21.43
CA LYS A 188 18.19 -19.23 -22.38
C LYS A 188 17.73 -17.99 -21.64
N PHE A 189 18.29 -16.85 -22.02
CA PHE A 189 17.89 -15.52 -21.62
C PHE A 189 16.50 -15.24 -22.18
N ILE A 190 15.45 -15.49 -21.40
CA ILE A 190 14.10 -15.16 -21.83
C ILE A 190 13.97 -13.64 -21.70
N GLU A 191 13.80 -12.97 -22.83
CA GLU A 191 13.43 -11.55 -22.88
C GLU A 191 12.01 -11.43 -22.32
N VAL A 192 11.88 -10.85 -21.13
CA VAL A 192 10.58 -10.53 -20.54
C VAL A 192 10.33 -9.05 -20.81
N LYS A 193 9.24 -8.77 -21.53
CA LYS A 193 8.70 -7.43 -21.69
C LYS A 193 7.65 -7.23 -20.59
N ALA A 194 7.68 -6.11 -19.90
CA ALA A 194 6.63 -5.78 -18.93
C ALA A 194 5.27 -5.70 -19.66
N ASP A 195 4.23 -6.28 -19.05
CA ASP A 195 2.89 -6.37 -19.65
C ASP A 195 2.33 -4.99 -20.03
N ILE A 196 2.71 -3.95 -19.29
CA ILE A 196 2.38 -2.54 -19.58
C ILE A 196 2.90 -2.08 -20.95
N VAL A 197 4.09 -2.50 -21.35
CA VAL A 197 4.66 -2.11 -22.65
C VAL A 197 3.90 -2.80 -23.76
N GLN A 198 3.49 -4.04 -23.53
CA GLN A 198 2.69 -4.80 -24.49
C GLN A 198 1.28 -4.21 -24.62
N GLU A 199 0.63 -3.85 -23.51
CA GLU A 199 -0.68 -3.18 -23.52
C GLU A 199 -0.61 -1.79 -24.18
N TYR A 200 0.48 -1.04 -24.01
CA TYR A 200 0.67 0.23 -24.70
C TYR A 200 0.88 0.06 -26.21
N LEU A 201 1.66 -0.93 -26.64
CA LEU A 201 1.90 -1.22 -28.06
C LEU A 201 0.64 -1.76 -28.74
N ASP A 202 -0.20 -2.54 -28.04
CA ASP A 202 -1.48 -3.01 -28.55
C ASP A 202 -2.48 -1.85 -28.75
N ARG A 203 -2.43 -0.83 -27.89
CA ARG A 203 -3.25 0.39 -28.01
C ARG A 203 -2.69 1.41 -29.01
N ASN A 204 -1.38 1.40 -29.26
CA ASN A 204 -0.68 2.31 -30.17
C ASN A 204 0.27 1.53 -31.10
N PRO A 205 -0.25 0.84 -32.12
CA PRO A 205 0.54 -0.05 -32.99
C PRO A 205 1.62 0.68 -33.82
N ASP A 206 1.49 2.00 -34.00
CA ASP A 206 2.39 2.82 -34.83
C ASP A 206 3.56 3.46 -34.06
N GLN A 207 3.63 3.30 -32.74
CA GLN A 207 4.68 3.92 -31.92
C GLN A 207 5.78 2.92 -31.53
N ALA A 208 7.04 3.35 -31.67
CA ALA A 208 8.18 2.51 -31.31
C ALA A 208 8.27 2.32 -29.78
N PRO A 209 8.71 1.15 -29.25
CA PRO A 209 8.86 0.92 -27.81
C PRO A 209 9.77 1.94 -27.09
N ARG A 210 10.69 2.57 -27.83
CA ARG A 210 11.53 3.68 -27.34
C ARG A 210 10.75 4.96 -27.03
N GLN A 211 9.64 5.22 -27.73
CA GLN A 211 8.79 6.38 -27.47
C GLN A 211 8.00 6.19 -26.17
N PHE A 212 7.56 4.97 -25.87
CA PHE A 212 6.95 4.64 -24.58
C PHE A 212 7.90 4.89 -23.40
N ALA A 213 9.14 4.37 -23.49
CA ALA A 213 10.15 4.61 -22.46
C ALA A 213 10.47 6.10 -22.28
N LYS A 214 10.45 6.90 -23.35
CA LYS A 214 10.62 8.36 -23.26
C LYS A 214 9.43 9.06 -22.59
N MET A 215 8.21 8.72 -22.97
CA MET A 215 6.99 9.28 -22.40
C MET A 215 6.89 9.01 -20.89
N VAL A 216 7.27 7.81 -20.45
CA VAL A 216 7.19 7.40 -19.05
C VAL A 216 8.33 7.98 -18.19
N CYS A 217 9.53 8.16 -18.77
CA CYS A 217 10.71 8.61 -18.03
C CYS A 217 10.99 10.11 -18.12
N TYR A 218 10.41 10.84 -19.07
CA TYR A 218 10.71 12.27 -19.33
C TYR A 218 9.47 13.13 -19.59
N GLY A 219 8.27 12.56 -19.46
CA GLY A 219 7.04 13.24 -19.89
C GLY A 219 7.01 13.54 -21.39
N ASN A 220 5.98 14.24 -21.85
CA ASN A 220 5.83 14.64 -23.26
C ASN A 220 6.85 15.70 -23.73
N ASP A 221 7.75 16.15 -22.85
CA ASP A 221 8.76 17.16 -23.18
C ASP A 221 10.02 16.49 -23.75
N LEU A 222 9.99 16.13 -25.03
CA LEU A 222 11.19 16.07 -25.89
C LEU A 222 10.84 15.78 -27.36
N ILE A 223 10.02 16.64 -27.98
CA ILE A 223 10.08 16.92 -29.42
C ILE A 223 9.80 18.42 -29.65
N THR A 224 10.83 19.23 -29.51
CA THR A 224 11.13 20.29 -30.49
C THR A 224 12.25 19.80 -31.38
#